data_AF-A0A226CYK9-F1
#
_entry.id   AF-A0A226CYK9-F1
#
_cell.length_a   1.000
_cell.length_b   1.000
_cell.length_c   1.000
_cell.angle_alpha   90.00
_cell.angle_beta   90.00
_cell.angle_gamma   90.00
#
_symmetry.space_group_name_H-M   'P 1'
#
loop_
_entity.id
_entity.type
_entity.pdbx_description
1 polymer ?
#
loop_
_entity_poly.entity_id
_entity_poly.type
_entity_poly.pdbx_seq_one_letter_code
_entity_poly.pdbx_strand_id
1 'polypeptide(L)'
;MQTGLAPSLLWKFPGTKSKESQLPAKFDLLGVALNNMVLHCSTLPFAAGVFAAYAELDPLYILIKYFPSPLSHLVDSYPWNYVSLTVRVLLNIVSTTELNRIAANVFCSFTIALHLIFSIISALSRIPVTLNMTRVRKTLTEYIQLNLIMTLLYDSFASTTAVMMSAMGVWCVMLNLGVAKINSIISMPCFILLLVSAIAAHLAVGILTPIGVEVYEGSKPIPKRWELQMAYYSEVEKVKWMRKRIRALRPLQVYFGLFEVNFFFLQQSTQGSYYEAIVNYTINAMLSVNV
;
A
#
# COMPACT_ATOMS: atom_id res chain seq x y z
N MET A 1 -45.14 -53.65 -32.15
CA MET A 1 -44.86 -52.19 -32.01
C MET A 1 -44.54 -51.91 -30.54
N GLN A 2 -43.27 -51.97 -30.17
CA GLN A 2 -42.77 -51.64 -28.83
C GLN A 2 -41.39 -51.04 -29.03
N THR A 3 -41.31 -49.72 -29.08
CA THR A 3 -40.05 -48.96 -29.14
C THR A 3 -39.60 -48.66 -27.73
N GLY A 4 -38.50 -49.30 -27.33
CA GLY A 4 -37.90 -49.21 -26.01
C GLY A 4 -37.32 -47.81 -25.72
N LEU A 5 -37.73 -47.25 -24.60
CA LEU A 5 -37.09 -46.11 -23.96
C LEU A 5 -35.76 -46.57 -23.33
N ALA A 6 -34.66 -45.97 -23.77
CA ALA A 6 -33.36 -46.13 -23.16
C ALA A 6 -33.31 -45.46 -21.78
N PRO A 7 -32.78 -46.12 -20.73
CA PRO A 7 -32.69 -45.54 -19.40
C PRO A 7 -31.60 -44.48 -19.36
N SER A 8 -32.01 -43.25 -19.05
CA SER A 8 -31.13 -42.13 -18.71
C SER A 8 -30.24 -42.48 -17.52
N LEU A 9 -28.95 -42.74 -17.81
CA LEU A 9 -27.86 -42.85 -16.84
C LEU A 9 -27.65 -41.49 -16.15
N LEU A 10 -28.50 -41.25 -15.15
CA LEU A 10 -28.40 -40.14 -14.23
C LEU A 10 -27.21 -40.43 -13.31
N TRP A 11 -26.03 -39.93 -13.69
CA TRP A 11 -24.83 -39.94 -12.83
C TRP A 11 -25.11 -39.09 -11.58
N LYS A 12 -25.60 -39.75 -10.52
CA LYS A 12 -25.60 -39.21 -9.16
C LYS A 12 -24.15 -39.08 -8.72
N PHE A 13 -23.61 -37.87 -8.82
CA PHE A 13 -22.35 -37.54 -8.16
C PHE A 13 -22.53 -37.80 -6.66
N PRO A 14 -21.70 -38.65 -6.04
CA PRO A 14 -21.74 -38.85 -4.60
C PRO A 14 -21.49 -37.48 -3.95
N GLY A 15 -22.48 -37.02 -3.17
CA GLY A 15 -22.37 -35.83 -2.36
C GLY A 15 -21.23 -36.03 -1.37
N THR A 16 -20.02 -35.63 -1.77
CA THR A 16 -18.90 -35.43 -0.88
C THR A 16 -19.33 -34.34 0.08
N LYS A 17 -19.82 -34.74 1.25
CA LYS A 17 -19.86 -33.88 2.43
C LYS A 17 -18.44 -33.39 2.64
N SER A 18 -18.15 -32.20 2.10
CA SER A 18 -16.91 -31.49 2.32
C SER A 18 -16.80 -31.36 3.83
N LYS A 19 -15.96 -32.20 4.45
CA LYS A 19 -15.46 -31.92 5.80
C LYS A 19 -14.79 -30.57 5.66
N GLU A 20 -15.51 -29.55 6.08
CA GLU A 20 -15.02 -28.20 6.28
C GLU A 20 -13.93 -28.34 7.36
N SER A 21 -12.75 -28.75 6.91
CA SER A 21 -11.54 -28.72 7.69
C SER A 21 -11.43 -27.27 8.14
N GLN A 22 -11.73 -27.02 9.41
CA GLN A 22 -11.49 -25.75 10.06
C GLN A 22 -10.02 -25.43 9.81
N LEU A 23 -9.75 -24.65 8.75
CA LEU A 23 -8.42 -24.16 8.48
C LEU A 23 -8.04 -23.39 9.75
N PRO A 24 -6.88 -23.70 10.37
CA PRO A 24 -6.43 -23.01 11.57
C PRO A 24 -6.54 -21.51 11.29
N ALA A 25 -7.16 -20.78 12.24
CA ALA A 25 -7.45 -19.35 12.09
C ALA A 25 -6.20 -18.65 11.56
N LYS A 26 -6.20 -18.32 10.27
CA LYS A 26 -5.04 -17.74 9.60
C LYS A 26 -4.92 -16.34 10.16
N PHE A 27 -3.87 -16.10 10.95
CA PHE A 27 -3.63 -14.80 11.58
C PHE A 27 -3.63 -13.72 10.49
N ASP A 28 -4.58 -12.79 10.56
CA ASP A 28 -4.73 -11.70 9.60
C ASP A 28 -3.70 -10.60 9.92
N LEU A 29 -2.44 -10.89 9.60
CA LEU A 29 -1.31 -9.99 9.82
C LEU A 29 -1.54 -8.64 9.15
N LEU A 30 -2.18 -8.62 7.97
CA LEU A 30 -2.50 -7.41 7.23
C LEU A 30 -3.50 -6.54 7.99
N GLY A 31 -4.61 -7.15 8.46
CA GLY A 31 -5.61 -6.46 9.26
C GLY A 31 -5.05 -5.90 10.57
N VAL A 32 -4.23 -6.70 11.28
CA VAL A 32 -3.54 -6.25 12.51
C VAL A 32 -2.63 -5.06 12.22
N ALA A 33 -1.86 -5.13 11.13
CA ALA A 33 -0.92 -4.07 10.80
C ALA A 33 -1.61 -2.79 10.31
N LEU A 34 -2.69 -2.89 9.53
CA LEU A 34 -3.52 -1.74 9.14
C LEU A 34 -4.20 -1.09 10.36
N ASN A 35 -4.71 -1.88 11.30
CA ASN A 35 -5.29 -1.35 12.54
C ASN A 35 -4.25 -0.62 13.38
N ASN A 36 -3.04 -1.16 13.49
CA ASN A 36 -1.93 -0.50 14.18
C ASN A 36 -1.53 0.81 13.49
N MET A 37 -1.55 0.87 12.15
CA MET A 37 -1.31 2.11 11.40
C MET A 37 -2.35 3.17 11.68
N VAL A 38 -3.64 2.79 11.67
CA VAL A 38 -4.75 3.70 11.95
C VAL A 38 -4.66 4.21 13.40
N LEU A 39 -4.36 3.32 14.34
CA LEU A 39 -4.14 3.69 15.75
C LEU A 39 -2.95 4.63 15.91
N HIS A 40 -1.86 4.40 15.18
CA HIS A 40 -0.71 5.29 15.19
C HIS A 40 -1.07 6.67 14.61
N CYS A 41 -1.77 6.72 13.48
CA CYS A 41 -2.20 7.98 12.86
C CYS A 41 -3.22 8.75 13.73
N SER A 42 -4.02 8.06 14.55
CA SER A 42 -4.97 8.73 15.46
C SER A 42 -4.31 9.24 16.73
N THR A 43 -3.30 8.55 17.26
CA THR A 43 -2.63 8.92 18.52
C THR A 43 -1.48 9.92 18.33
N LEU A 44 -0.74 9.81 17.24
CA LEU A 44 0.40 10.67 16.93
C LEU A 44 0.10 12.19 16.92
N PRO A 45 -0.99 12.71 16.32
CA PRO A 45 -1.24 14.15 16.26
C PRO A 45 -1.39 14.80 17.63
N PHE A 46 -2.01 14.11 18.60
CA PHE A 46 -2.16 14.64 19.95
C PHE A 46 -0.81 14.79 20.64
N ALA A 47 0.04 13.76 20.54
CA ALA A 47 1.37 13.81 21.10
C ALA A 47 2.21 14.87 20.38
N ALA A 48 2.33 14.78 19.05
CA ALA A 48 3.10 15.70 18.23
C ALA A 48 2.67 17.16 18.40
N GLY A 49 1.36 17.44 18.48
CA GLY A 49 0.83 18.80 18.68
C GLY A 49 1.26 19.43 20.00
N VAL A 50 1.17 18.67 21.11
CA VAL A 50 1.62 19.10 22.43
C VAL A 50 3.14 19.31 22.45
N PHE A 51 3.91 18.38 21.89
CA PHE A 51 5.37 18.50 21.88
C PHE A 51 5.88 19.61 20.99
N ALA A 52 5.29 19.82 19.81
CA ALA A 52 5.69 20.91 18.92
C ALA A 52 5.44 22.28 19.57
N ALA A 53 4.35 22.43 20.32
CA ALA A 53 4.10 23.64 21.10
C ALA A 53 5.10 23.79 22.27
N TYR A 54 5.42 22.70 22.97
CA TYR A 54 6.41 22.70 24.06
C TYR A 54 7.83 23.03 23.58
N ALA A 55 8.24 22.48 22.44
CA ALA A 55 9.56 22.69 21.85
C ALA A 55 9.66 24.01 21.06
N GLU A 56 8.58 24.80 21.02
CA GLU A 56 8.50 26.04 20.23
C GLU A 56 8.80 25.83 18.73
N LEU A 57 8.50 24.63 18.22
CA LEU A 57 8.71 24.24 16.81
C LEU A 57 7.45 24.49 15.95
N ASP A 58 6.39 25.06 16.52
CA ASP A 58 5.19 25.32 15.74
C ASP A 58 5.41 26.48 14.75
N PRO A 59 4.86 26.36 13.52
CA PRO A 59 5.05 27.36 12.47
C PRO A 59 4.44 28.71 12.85
N LEU A 60 3.41 28.74 13.70
CA LEU A 60 2.80 29.98 14.17
C LEU A 60 3.73 30.76 15.08
N TYR A 61 4.44 30.10 16.00
CA TYR A 61 5.45 30.73 16.83
C TYR A 61 6.58 31.31 16.00
N ILE A 62 7.11 30.53 15.06
CA ILE A 62 8.16 30.97 14.14
C ILE A 62 7.66 32.19 13.35
N LEU A 63 6.44 32.13 12.82
CA LEU A 63 5.84 33.24 12.10
C LEU A 63 5.74 34.49 12.99
N ILE A 64 5.15 34.38 14.17
CA ILE A 64 4.95 35.54 15.07
C ILE A 64 6.30 36.11 15.53
N LYS A 65 7.29 35.25 15.80
CA LYS A 65 8.62 35.65 16.29
C LYS A 65 9.44 36.39 15.23
N TYR A 66 9.40 35.95 13.98
CA TYR A 66 10.23 36.52 12.90
C TYR A 66 9.49 37.53 12.02
N PHE A 67 8.16 37.66 12.12
CA PHE A 67 7.41 38.62 11.33
C PHE A 67 7.56 40.04 11.91
N PRO A 68 8.06 41.02 11.13
CA PRO A 68 8.35 42.38 11.60
C PRO A 68 7.04 43.17 11.79
N SER A 69 6.32 42.85 12.85
CA SER A 69 5.04 43.47 13.19
C SER A 69 5.02 43.83 14.68
N PRO A 70 4.20 44.82 15.08
CA PRO A 70 4.02 45.16 16.49
C PRO A 70 3.47 43.99 17.34
N LEU A 71 3.05 42.87 16.71
CA LEU A 71 2.70 41.65 17.42
C LEU A 71 3.87 40.97 18.13
N SER A 72 5.12 41.16 17.70
CA SER A 72 6.27 40.55 18.38
C SER A 72 6.35 41.03 19.84
N HIS A 73 6.12 42.32 20.09
CA HIS A 73 6.07 42.91 21.43
C HIS A 73 4.88 42.41 22.29
N LEU A 74 3.79 41.98 21.65
CA LEU A 74 2.64 41.40 22.35
C LEU A 74 2.95 39.99 22.89
N VAL A 75 3.84 39.23 22.23
CA VAL A 75 4.26 37.90 22.72
C VAL A 75 5.05 37.99 24.02
N ASP A 76 5.87 39.03 24.17
CA ASP A 76 6.67 39.25 25.39
C ASP A 76 5.81 39.68 26.59
N SER A 77 4.55 40.06 26.36
CA SER A 77 3.64 40.49 27.43
C SER A 77 3.03 39.28 28.17
N TYR A 78 3.21 39.26 29.49
CA TYR A 78 2.92 38.12 30.38
C TYR A 78 1.52 37.47 30.25
N PRO A 79 0.38 38.19 30.08
CA PRO A 79 -0.91 37.52 29.89
C PRO A 79 -1.11 36.99 28.47
N TRP A 80 -0.51 37.64 27.47
CA TRP A 80 -0.72 37.29 26.06
C TRP A 80 -0.03 35.98 25.69
N ASN A 81 1.10 35.66 26.33
CA ASN A 81 1.80 34.40 26.08
C ASN A 81 0.91 33.18 26.37
N TYR A 82 0.19 33.15 27.49
CA TYR A 82 -0.71 32.03 27.85
C TYR A 82 -1.88 31.86 26.88
N VAL A 83 -2.50 32.97 26.46
CA VAL A 83 -3.58 32.94 25.46
C VAL A 83 -3.04 32.45 24.12
N SER A 84 -1.88 32.96 23.69
CA SER A 84 -1.24 32.56 22.43
C SER A 84 -0.86 31.09 22.42
N LEU A 85 -0.34 30.55 23.54
CA LEU A 85 0.04 29.15 23.68
C LEU A 85 -1.18 28.23 23.50
N THR A 86 -2.31 28.59 24.11
CA THR A 86 -3.55 27.80 24.01
C THR A 86 -4.05 27.75 22.57
N VAL A 87 -4.07 28.90 21.89
CA VAL A 87 -4.45 28.98 20.47
C VAL A 87 -3.48 28.20 19.59
N ARG A 88 -2.17 28.28 19.84
CA ARG A 88 -1.12 27.53 19.11
C ARG A 88 -1.31 26.02 19.24
N VAL A 89 -1.51 25.52 20.46
CA VAL A 89 -1.74 24.09 20.71
C VAL A 89 -3.00 23.62 19.99
N LEU A 90 -4.11 24.35 20.09
CA LEU A 90 -5.36 23.98 19.43
C LEU A 90 -5.23 23.94 17.91
N LEU A 91 -4.66 24.99 17.30
CA LEU A 91 -4.45 25.06 15.85
C LEU A 91 -3.51 23.95 15.36
N ASN A 92 -2.45 23.67 16.11
CA ASN A 92 -1.49 22.62 15.74
C ASN A 92 -2.10 21.21 15.86
N ILE A 93 -2.89 20.94 16.91
CA ILE A 93 -3.60 19.66 17.05
C ILE A 93 -4.60 19.49 15.90
N VAL A 94 -5.38 20.52 15.55
CA VAL A 94 -6.32 20.46 14.44
C VAL A 94 -5.59 20.19 13.12
N SER A 95 -4.54 20.96 12.82
CA SER A 95 -3.78 20.80 11.58
C SER A 95 -3.13 19.42 11.47
N THR A 96 -2.48 18.94 12.54
CA THR A 96 -1.83 17.63 12.54
C THR A 96 -2.85 16.48 12.48
N THR A 97 -4.02 16.63 13.09
CA THR A 97 -5.10 15.64 13.02
C THR A 97 -5.65 15.53 11.60
N GLU A 98 -5.88 16.66 10.93
CA GLU A 98 -6.37 16.67 9.55
C GLU A 98 -5.36 16.04 8.58
N LEU A 99 -4.06 16.37 8.72
CA LEU A 99 -2.99 15.76 7.92
C LEU A 99 -2.91 14.24 8.13
N ASN A 100 -2.93 13.78 9.38
CA ASN A 100 -2.91 12.35 9.69
C ASN A 100 -4.16 11.63 9.21
N ARG A 101 -5.34 12.26 9.25
CA ARG A 101 -6.58 11.69 8.71
C ARG A 101 -6.49 11.49 7.20
N ILE A 102 -5.99 12.49 6.48
CA ILE A 102 -5.79 12.39 5.01
C ILE A 102 -4.76 11.31 4.70
N ALA A 103 -3.62 11.30 5.39
CA ALA A 103 -2.56 10.32 5.19
C ALA A 103 -3.05 8.88 5.47
N ALA A 104 -3.75 8.66 6.58
CA ALA A 104 -4.32 7.36 6.92
C ALA A 104 -5.35 6.91 5.88
N ASN A 105 -6.22 7.80 5.42
CA ASN A 105 -7.21 7.48 4.39
C ASN A 105 -6.55 7.11 3.06
N VAL A 106 -5.54 7.87 2.62
CA VAL A 106 -4.78 7.56 1.39
C VAL A 106 -4.07 6.21 1.54
N PHE A 107 -3.40 5.96 2.65
CA PHE A 107 -2.69 4.71 2.91
C PHE A 107 -3.65 3.49 2.94
N CYS A 108 -4.75 3.60 3.67
CA CYS A 108 -5.75 2.53 3.78
C CYS A 108 -6.44 2.27 2.45
N SER A 109 -6.92 3.31 1.76
CA SER A 109 -7.60 3.16 0.46
C SER A 109 -6.68 2.52 -0.58
N PHE A 110 -5.41 2.95 -0.63
CA PHE A 110 -4.42 2.37 -1.53
C PHE A 110 -4.11 0.91 -1.19
N THR A 111 -3.93 0.58 0.08
CA THR A 111 -3.67 -0.80 0.52
C THR A 111 -4.85 -1.72 0.21
N ILE A 112 -6.08 -1.27 0.50
CA ILE A 112 -7.30 -2.02 0.17
C ILE A 112 -7.42 -2.21 -1.34
N ALA A 113 -7.15 -1.18 -2.14
CA ALA A 113 -7.19 -1.28 -3.60
C ALA A 113 -6.21 -2.33 -4.13
N LEU A 114 -4.95 -2.30 -3.69
CA LEU A 114 -3.96 -3.31 -4.08
C LEU A 114 -4.37 -4.72 -3.62
N HIS A 115 -4.88 -4.85 -2.40
CA HIS A 115 -5.33 -6.13 -1.87
C HIS A 115 -6.54 -6.69 -2.63
N LEU A 116 -7.49 -5.84 -3.05
CA LEU A 116 -8.61 -6.24 -3.91
C LEU A 116 -8.12 -6.74 -5.27
N ILE A 117 -7.19 -6.01 -5.91
CA ILE A 117 -6.58 -6.43 -7.17
C ILE A 117 -5.90 -7.78 -7.00
N PHE A 118 -5.09 -7.94 -5.95
CA PHE A 118 -4.43 -9.20 -5.64
C PHE A 118 -5.42 -10.34 -5.41
N SER A 119 -6.50 -10.09 -4.67
CA SER A 119 -7.56 -11.07 -4.41
C SER A 119 -8.24 -11.53 -5.71
N ILE A 120 -8.54 -10.61 -6.64
CA ILE A 120 -9.10 -10.94 -7.94
C ILE A 120 -8.12 -11.78 -8.77
N ILE A 121 -6.84 -11.39 -8.82
CA ILE A 121 -5.78 -12.14 -9.52
C ILE A 121 -5.64 -13.55 -8.95
N SER A 122 -5.65 -13.67 -7.61
CA SER A 122 -5.55 -14.94 -6.90
C SER A 122 -6.76 -15.83 -7.17
N ALA A 123 -7.98 -15.27 -7.11
CA ALA A 123 -9.22 -15.97 -7.45
C ALA A 123 -9.19 -16.47 -8.90
N LEU A 124 -8.78 -15.62 -9.83
CA LEU A 124 -8.67 -15.95 -11.24
C LEU A 124 -7.59 -17.01 -11.52
N SER A 125 -6.46 -16.96 -10.81
CA SER A 125 -5.42 -17.99 -10.91
C SER A 125 -5.86 -19.35 -10.37
N ARG A 126 -6.86 -19.39 -9.47
CA ARG A 126 -7.37 -20.64 -8.89
C ARG A 126 -8.40 -21.33 -9.76
N ILE A 127 -9.07 -20.62 -10.66
CA ILE A 127 -10.07 -21.22 -11.54
C ILE A 127 -9.37 -22.15 -12.53
N PRO A 128 -9.57 -23.47 -12.44
CA PRO A 128 -9.01 -24.38 -13.44
C PRO A 128 -9.68 -24.07 -14.78
N VAL A 129 -8.88 -23.98 -15.84
CA VAL A 129 -9.37 -23.90 -17.22
C VAL A 129 -9.95 -25.25 -17.61
N THR A 130 -11.15 -25.54 -17.09
CA THR A 130 -11.94 -26.75 -17.36
C THR A 130 -12.32 -26.84 -18.83
N LEU A 131 -12.54 -28.06 -19.34
CA LEU A 131 -12.90 -28.42 -20.73
C LEU A 131 -14.03 -27.62 -21.39
N ASN A 132 -14.76 -26.80 -20.63
CA ASN A 132 -15.81 -25.96 -21.16
C ASN A 132 -15.26 -24.62 -21.68
N MET A 133 -15.10 -24.52 -23.01
CA MET A 133 -14.66 -23.31 -23.71
C MET A 133 -15.50 -22.06 -23.40
N THR A 134 -16.78 -22.21 -23.04
CA THR A 134 -17.62 -21.06 -22.66
C THR A 134 -17.16 -20.44 -21.35
N ARG A 135 -16.78 -21.26 -20.36
CA ARG A 135 -16.24 -20.80 -19.08
C ARG A 135 -14.89 -20.11 -19.26
N VAL A 136 -14.01 -20.65 -20.10
CA VAL A 136 -12.72 -20.02 -20.43
C VAL A 136 -12.93 -18.65 -21.07
N ARG A 137 -13.86 -18.54 -22.03
CA ARG A 137 -14.17 -17.24 -22.65
C ARG A 137 -14.66 -16.22 -21.62
N LYS A 138 -15.48 -16.65 -20.66
CA LYS A 138 -15.96 -15.81 -19.57
C LYS A 138 -14.81 -15.32 -18.68
N THR A 139 -13.97 -16.23 -18.17
CA THR A 139 -12.83 -15.88 -17.30
C THR A 139 -11.81 -15.00 -18.03
N LEU A 140 -11.57 -15.25 -19.32
CA LEU A 140 -10.72 -14.41 -20.15
C LEU A 140 -11.31 -13.00 -20.32
N THR A 141 -12.63 -12.90 -20.49
CA THR A 141 -13.30 -11.60 -20.62
C THR A 141 -13.23 -10.82 -19.31
N GLU A 142 -13.45 -11.47 -18.16
CA GLU A 142 -13.31 -10.89 -16.83
C GLU A 142 -11.87 -10.38 -16.59
N TYR A 143 -10.85 -11.14 -17.02
CA TYR A 143 -9.45 -10.69 -16.94
C TYR A 143 -9.15 -9.50 -17.85
N ILE A 144 -9.67 -9.51 -19.08
CA ILE A 144 -9.51 -8.38 -20.00
C ILE A 144 -10.18 -7.12 -19.42
N GLN A 145 -11.35 -7.25 -18.81
CA GLN A 145 -12.02 -6.15 -18.12
C GLN A 145 -11.17 -5.63 -16.95
N LEU A 146 -10.59 -6.51 -16.14
CA LEU A 146 -9.66 -6.12 -15.07
C LEU A 146 -8.44 -5.37 -15.62
N ASN A 147 -7.82 -5.89 -16.67
CA ASN A 147 -6.66 -5.25 -17.30
C ASN A 147 -7.01 -3.88 -17.89
N LEU A 148 -8.22 -3.74 -18.46
CA LEU A 148 -8.72 -2.46 -18.96
C LEU A 148 -8.94 -1.47 -17.81
N ILE A 149 -9.57 -1.89 -16.71
CA ILE A 149 -9.74 -1.06 -15.50
C ILE A 149 -8.39 -0.61 -14.96
N MET A 150 -7.42 -1.51 -14.87
CA MET A 150 -6.06 -1.17 -14.43
C MET A 150 -5.34 -0.22 -15.39
N THR A 151 -5.59 -0.34 -16.68
CA THR A 151 -5.05 0.59 -17.69
C THR A 151 -5.70 1.98 -17.57
N LEU A 152 -7.00 2.06 -17.25
CA LEU A 152 -7.68 3.34 -17.04
C LEU A 152 -7.24 4.03 -15.75
N LEU A 153 -6.96 3.26 -14.70
CA LEU A 153 -6.49 3.79 -13.42
C LEU A 153 -4.95 3.94 -13.36
N TYR A 154 -4.28 3.66 -14.47
CA TYR A 154 -2.83 3.56 -14.55
C TYR A 154 -2.11 4.80 -14.04
N ASP A 155 -2.45 5.97 -14.55
CA ASP A 155 -1.77 7.22 -14.20
C ASP A 155 -1.95 7.55 -12.71
N SER A 156 -3.16 7.34 -12.20
CA SER A 156 -3.49 7.54 -10.78
C SER A 156 -2.71 6.58 -9.89
N PHE A 157 -2.65 5.28 -10.24
CA PHE A 157 -1.90 4.31 -9.47
C PHE A 157 -0.40 4.56 -9.55
N ALA A 158 0.14 4.88 -10.72
CA ALA A 158 1.56 5.11 -10.91
C ALA A 158 2.03 6.33 -10.10
N SER A 159 1.30 7.44 -10.19
CA SER A 159 1.59 8.67 -9.43
C SER A 159 1.39 8.46 -7.93
N THR A 160 0.32 7.79 -7.51
CA THR A 160 0.06 7.55 -6.07
C THR A 160 1.14 6.65 -5.50
N THR A 161 1.52 5.57 -6.19
CA THR A 161 2.59 4.68 -5.78
C THR A 161 3.91 5.44 -5.66
N ALA A 162 4.21 6.30 -6.65
CA ALA A 162 5.43 7.08 -6.66
C ALA A 162 5.51 8.07 -5.49
N VAL A 163 4.44 8.83 -5.27
CA VAL A 163 4.35 9.77 -4.14
C VAL A 163 4.42 9.04 -2.81
N MET A 164 3.68 7.94 -2.65
CA MET A 164 3.61 7.24 -1.37
C MET A 164 4.94 6.56 -1.02
N MET A 165 5.58 5.88 -1.98
CA MET A 165 6.90 5.28 -1.76
C MET A 165 7.98 6.34 -1.54
N SER A 166 8.03 7.42 -2.35
CA SER A 166 9.04 8.46 -2.15
C SER A 166 8.85 9.19 -0.81
N ALA A 167 7.62 9.58 -0.46
CA ALA A 167 7.32 10.24 0.80
C ALA A 167 7.65 9.35 2.01
N MET A 168 7.24 8.07 1.99
CA MET A 168 7.59 7.14 3.08
C MET A 168 9.10 6.90 3.17
N GLY A 169 9.81 6.80 2.05
CA GLY A 169 11.26 6.62 2.02
C GLY A 169 12.00 7.80 2.65
N VAL A 170 11.65 9.02 2.23
CA VAL A 170 12.19 10.26 2.83
C VAL A 170 11.84 10.33 4.31
N TRP A 171 10.61 10.00 4.68
CA TRP A 171 10.16 10.00 6.08
C TRP A 171 10.95 9.01 6.94
N CYS A 172 11.19 7.79 6.45
CA CYS A 172 12.03 6.80 7.14
C CYS A 172 13.46 7.32 7.36
N VAL A 173 14.08 7.91 6.33
CA VAL A 173 15.44 8.46 6.44
C VAL A 173 15.49 9.60 7.47
N MET A 174 14.53 10.52 7.44
CA MET A 174 14.45 11.64 8.38
C MET A 174 14.26 11.18 9.82
N LEU A 175 13.37 10.22 10.05
CA LEU A 175 13.13 9.67 11.39
C LEU A 175 14.35 8.89 11.90
N ASN A 176 14.99 8.08 11.06
CA ASN A 176 16.21 7.36 11.44
C ASN A 176 17.36 8.31 11.78
N LEU A 177 17.56 9.36 10.97
CA LEU A 177 18.53 10.40 11.24
C LEU A 177 18.23 11.11 12.57
N GLY A 178 16.95 11.44 12.79
CA GLY A 178 16.48 12.09 14.02
C GLY A 178 16.77 11.25 15.26
N VAL A 179 16.46 9.96 15.22
CA VAL A 179 16.74 9.01 16.32
C VAL A 179 18.25 8.86 16.55
N ALA A 180 19.06 8.78 15.48
CA ALA A 180 20.49 8.53 15.61
C ALA A 180 21.29 9.76 16.10
N LYS A 181 21.00 10.95 15.56
CA LYS A 181 21.79 12.16 15.86
C LYS A 181 21.25 12.99 17.01
N ILE A 182 19.92 13.08 17.15
CA ILE A 182 19.32 14.06 18.06
C ILE A 182 19.10 13.47 19.47
N ASN A 183 19.47 12.20 19.70
CA ASN A 183 19.30 11.53 20.99
C ASN A 183 19.94 12.26 22.18
N SER A 184 21.04 13.01 21.97
CA SER A 184 21.71 13.76 23.04
C SER A 184 21.10 15.13 23.33
N ILE A 185 20.33 15.70 22.39
CA ILE A 185 19.84 17.08 22.46
C ILE A 185 18.34 17.11 22.79
N ILE A 186 17.57 16.15 22.29
CA ILE A 186 16.12 16.13 22.40
C ILE A 186 15.66 15.66 23.79
N SER A 187 14.53 16.21 24.25
CA SER A 187 13.87 15.72 25.46
C SER A 187 13.41 14.26 25.29
N MET A 188 13.56 13.48 26.36
CA MET A 188 13.18 12.06 26.40
C MET A 188 11.82 11.71 25.75
N PRO A 189 10.72 12.45 25.96
CA PRO A 189 9.44 12.08 25.36
C PRO A 189 9.40 12.27 23.83
N CYS A 190 10.13 13.24 23.27
CA CYS A 190 10.20 13.43 21.83
C CYS A 190 11.04 12.32 21.16
N PHE A 191 12.09 11.83 21.85
CA PHE A 191 12.84 10.66 21.40
C PHE A 191 11.94 9.42 21.25
N ILE A 192 11.07 9.15 22.23
CA ILE A 192 10.12 8.02 22.17
C ILE A 192 9.18 8.17 20.98
N LEU A 193 8.65 9.36 20.71
CA LEU A 193 7.78 9.58 19.55
C LEU A 193 8.48 9.37 18.22
N LEU A 194 9.72 9.85 18.09
CA LEU A 194 10.53 9.61 16.89
C LEU A 194 10.76 8.11 16.68
N LEU A 195 11.08 7.37 17.74
CA LEU A 195 11.29 5.93 17.68
C LEU A 195 10.01 5.18 17.27
N VAL A 196 8.88 5.49 17.90
CA VAL A 196 7.58 4.87 17.55
C VAL A 196 7.20 5.19 16.11
N SER A 197 7.39 6.44 15.68
CA SER A 197 7.13 6.86 14.30
C SER A 197 8.06 6.16 13.31
N ALA A 198 9.33 5.95 13.66
CA ALA A 198 10.30 5.25 12.81
C ALA A 198 9.88 3.79 12.61
N ILE A 199 9.51 3.10 13.69
CA ILE A 199 9.01 1.72 13.63
C ILE A 199 7.74 1.65 12.78
N ALA A 200 6.79 2.57 12.98
CA ALA A 200 5.60 2.65 12.17
C ALA A 200 5.93 2.87 10.69
N ALA A 201 6.81 3.81 10.35
CA ALA A 201 7.18 4.05 8.95
C ALA A 201 7.81 2.81 8.28
N HIS A 202 8.70 2.08 8.98
CA HIS A 202 9.28 0.83 8.45
C HIS A 202 8.24 -0.27 8.28
N LEU A 203 7.29 -0.36 9.21
CA LEU A 203 6.18 -1.31 9.10
C LEU A 203 5.30 -0.98 7.89
N ALA A 204 5.04 0.29 7.61
CA ALA A 204 4.21 0.74 6.48
C ALA A 204 4.87 0.36 5.15
N VAL A 205 6.16 0.66 5.02
CA VAL A 205 6.99 0.24 3.89
C VAL A 205 6.97 -1.29 3.73
N GLY A 206 7.11 -2.02 4.84
CA GLY A 206 7.16 -3.48 4.85
C GLY A 206 5.86 -4.18 4.52
N ILE A 207 4.72 -3.50 4.62
CA ILE A 207 3.42 -4.02 4.19
C ILE A 207 3.14 -3.65 2.74
N LEU A 208 3.37 -2.39 2.38
CA LEU A 208 2.96 -1.88 1.09
C LEU A 208 3.79 -2.46 -0.05
N THR A 209 5.11 -2.49 0.14
CA THR A 209 6.06 -2.94 -0.89
C THR A 209 5.79 -4.39 -1.32
N PRO A 210 5.68 -5.39 -0.41
CA PRO A 210 5.42 -6.76 -0.83
C PRO A 210 4.04 -6.95 -1.46
N ILE A 211 2.99 -6.24 -1.01
CA ILE A 211 1.67 -6.34 -1.66
C ILE A 211 1.76 -5.89 -3.12
N GLY A 212 2.45 -4.78 -3.39
CA GLY A 212 2.68 -4.31 -4.76
C GLY A 212 3.46 -5.31 -5.61
N VAL A 213 4.48 -5.96 -5.04
CA VAL A 213 5.27 -7.01 -5.71
C VAL A 213 4.44 -8.27 -5.95
N GLU A 214 3.61 -8.69 -4.99
CA GLU A 214 2.76 -9.88 -5.09
C GLU A 214 1.69 -9.74 -6.19
N VAL A 215 1.18 -8.53 -6.43
CA VAL A 215 0.28 -8.26 -7.57
C VAL A 215 0.98 -8.58 -8.89
N TYR A 216 2.22 -8.14 -9.06
CA TYR A 216 3.00 -8.39 -10.27
C TYR A 216 3.40 -9.87 -10.40
N GLU A 217 4.06 -10.43 -9.38
CA GLU A 217 4.53 -11.82 -9.39
C GLU A 217 3.39 -12.84 -9.43
N GLY A 218 2.25 -12.53 -8.81
CA GLY A 218 1.04 -13.35 -8.86
C GLY A 218 0.36 -13.36 -10.24
N SER A 219 0.49 -12.28 -11.01
CA SER A 219 -0.09 -12.20 -12.36
C SER A 219 0.75 -12.89 -13.44
N LYS A 220 2.08 -12.89 -13.27
CA LYS A 220 3.06 -13.47 -14.20
C LYS A 220 2.82 -14.94 -14.60
N PRO A 221 2.50 -15.88 -13.68
CA PRO A 221 2.30 -17.28 -14.06
C PRO A 221 0.95 -17.57 -14.72
N ILE A 222 -0.02 -16.64 -14.68
CA ILE A 222 -1.40 -16.89 -15.16
C ILE A 222 -1.44 -17.27 -16.65
N PRO A 223 -0.85 -16.49 -17.58
CA PRO A 223 -0.91 -16.82 -19.01
C PRO A 223 -0.24 -18.16 -19.31
N LYS A 224 0.90 -18.45 -18.65
CA LYS A 224 1.64 -19.71 -18.83
C LYS A 224 0.86 -20.92 -18.32
N ARG A 225 0.21 -20.81 -17.15
CA ARG A 225 -0.64 -21.87 -16.61
C ARG A 225 -1.83 -22.14 -17.51
N TRP A 226 -2.48 -21.10 -18.02
CA TRP A 226 -3.59 -21.24 -18.96
C TRP A 226 -3.16 -21.82 -20.31
N GLU A 227 -1.98 -21.46 -20.82
CA GLU A 227 -1.41 -22.05 -22.05
C GLU A 227 -1.14 -23.55 -21.89
N LEU A 228 -0.61 -23.97 -20.73
CA LEU A 228 -0.39 -25.39 -20.42
C LEU A 228 -1.70 -26.16 -20.28
N GLN A 229 -2.70 -25.60 -19.60
CA GLN A 229 -4.02 -26.23 -19.47
C GLN A 229 -4.73 -26.37 -20.83
N MET A 230 -4.51 -25.41 -21.74
CA MET A 230 -5.02 -25.45 -23.11
C MET A 230 -4.36 -26.51 -24.00
N ALA A 231 -3.15 -26.98 -23.66
CA ALA A 231 -2.46 -27.99 -24.45
C ALA A 231 -3.14 -29.37 -24.44
N TYR A 232 -4.01 -29.64 -23.45
CA TYR A 232 -4.73 -30.90 -23.31
C TYR A 232 -6.01 -31.01 -24.16
N TYR A 233 -6.38 -29.96 -24.90
CA TYR A 233 -7.60 -29.95 -25.70
C TYR A 233 -7.38 -30.49 -27.11
N SER A 234 -8.33 -31.31 -27.58
CA SER A 234 -8.30 -31.95 -28.91
C SER A 234 -8.64 -30.99 -30.07
N GLU A 235 -9.39 -29.91 -29.82
CA GLU A 235 -9.82 -28.97 -30.86
C GLU A 235 -8.71 -27.98 -31.25
N VAL A 236 -7.80 -28.41 -32.12
CA VAL A 236 -6.58 -27.68 -32.51
C VAL A 236 -6.86 -26.23 -32.95
N GLU A 237 -7.89 -25.99 -33.76
CA GLU A 237 -8.17 -24.63 -34.29
C GLU A 237 -8.63 -23.64 -33.22
N LYS A 238 -9.58 -24.04 -32.37
CA LYS A 238 -10.09 -23.17 -31.29
C LYS A 238 -9.01 -22.90 -30.25
N VAL A 239 -8.20 -23.90 -29.95
CA VAL A 239 -7.04 -23.79 -29.04
C VAL A 239 -5.99 -22.84 -29.61
N LYS A 240 -5.69 -22.93 -30.91
CA LYS A 240 -4.72 -22.04 -31.57
C LYS A 240 -5.13 -20.57 -31.45
N TRP A 241 -6.40 -20.25 -31.71
CA TRP A 241 -6.93 -18.89 -31.55
C TRP A 241 -6.89 -18.43 -30.08
N MET A 242 -7.29 -19.29 -29.14
CA MET A 242 -7.29 -18.96 -27.72
C MET A 242 -5.87 -18.73 -27.18
N ARG A 243 -4.92 -19.58 -27.55
CA ARG A 243 -3.50 -19.45 -27.19
C ARG A 243 -2.92 -18.14 -27.68
N LYS A 244 -3.25 -17.72 -28.92
CA LYS A 244 -2.83 -16.42 -29.45
C LYS A 244 -3.37 -15.27 -28.58
N ARG A 245 -4.62 -15.38 -28.11
CA ARG A 245 -5.24 -14.36 -27.25
C ARG A 245 -4.65 -14.34 -25.84
N ILE A 246 -4.38 -15.50 -25.24
CA ILE A 246 -3.70 -15.60 -23.94
C ILE A 246 -2.29 -15.03 -24.01
N ARG A 247 -1.54 -15.31 -25.08
CA ARG A 247 -0.18 -14.77 -25.28
C ARG A 247 -0.18 -13.25 -25.48
N ALA A 248 -1.27 -12.69 -25.99
CA ALA A 248 -1.43 -11.24 -26.12
C ALA A 248 -1.76 -10.56 -24.78
N LEU A 249 -2.13 -11.31 -23.74
CA LEU A 249 -2.34 -10.76 -22.41
C LEU A 249 -1.01 -10.35 -21.80
N ARG A 250 -0.92 -9.08 -21.40
CA ARG A 250 0.20 -8.58 -20.61
C ARG A 250 -0.06 -8.87 -19.13
N PRO A 251 0.96 -9.32 -18.37
CA PRO A 251 0.87 -9.38 -16.91
C PRO A 251 0.50 -8.02 -16.34
N LEU A 252 -0.22 -8.03 -15.21
CA LEU A 252 -0.58 -6.81 -14.51
C LEU A 252 0.68 -6.26 -13.83
N GLN A 253 1.04 -5.03 -14.17
CA GLN A 253 2.23 -4.35 -13.68
C GLN A 253 1.80 -3.11 -12.91
N VAL A 254 2.34 -2.95 -11.70
CA VAL A 254 2.21 -1.70 -10.93
C VAL A 254 3.46 -0.87 -11.23
N TYR A 255 3.26 0.30 -11.82
CA TYR A 255 4.34 1.18 -12.24
C TYR A 255 4.62 2.24 -11.17
N PHE A 256 5.86 2.70 -11.16
CA PHE A 256 6.31 3.86 -10.43
C PHE A 256 6.58 4.95 -11.47
N GLY A 257 5.75 5.99 -11.49
CA GLY A 257 5.84 7.06 -12.48
C GLY A 257 5.30 8.39 -11.95
N LEU A 258 5.85 9.49 -12.47
CA LEU A 258 5.38 10.86 -12.20
C LEU A 258 5.23 11.58 -13.53
N PHE A 259 4.16 12.36 -13.69
CA PHE A 259 3.90 13.15 -14.91
C PHE A 259 3.95 12.32 -16.20
N GLU A 260 3.25 11.17 -16.22
CA GLU A 260 3.20 10.23 -17.36
C GLU A 260 4.54 9.54 -17.71
N VAL A 261 5.63 9.88 -17.02
CA VAL A 261 6.93 9.22 -17.18
C VAL A 261 7.03 8.06 -16.20
N ASN A 262 7.20 6.86 -16.74
CA ASN A 262 7.37 5.64 -15.96
C ASN A 262 8.84 5.34 -15.74
N PHE A 263 9.29 5.32 -14.49
CA PHE A 263 10.69 5.06 -14.16
C PHE A 263 10.98 3.56 -14.09
N PHE A 264 10.15 2.81 -13.37
CA PHE A 264 10.30 1.37 -13.20
C PHE A 264 8.96 0.74 -12.78
N PHE A 265 8.88 -0.59 -12.79
CA PHE A 265 7.74 -1.33 -12.24
C PHE A 265 8.15 -2.04 -10.94
N LEU A 266 7.17 -2.29 -10.08
CA LEU A 266 7.38 -3.01 -8.82
C LEU A 266 7.62 -4.50 -9.12
N GLN A 267 8.85 -4.93 -8.86
CA GLN A 267 9.29 -6.32 -8.94
C GLN A 267 10.02 -6.71 -7.66
N GLN A 268 10.27 -8.00 -7.46
CA GLN A 268 10.92 -8.49 -6.24
C GLN A 268 12.31 -7.86 -6.00
N SER A 269 13.07 -7.54 -7.05
CA SER A 269 14.34 -6.83 -6.91
C SER A 269 14.17 -5.38 -6.44
N THR A 270 13.07 -4.70 -6.81
CA THR A 270 12.77 -3.33 -6.38
C THR A 270 12.61 -3.24 -4.87
N GLN A 271 12.06 -4.28 -4.22
CA GLN A 271 11.94 -4.31 -2.76
C GLN A 271 13.31 -4.23 -2.08
N GLY A 272 14.27 -5.04 -2.54
CA GLY A 272 15.64 -5.04 -2.00
C GLY A 272 16.32 -3.69 -2.21
N SER A 273 16.27 -3.18 -3.44
CA SER A 273 16.86 -1.88 -3.78
C SER A 273 16.23 -0.71 -3.01
N TYR A 274 14.94 -0.79 -2.68
CA TYR A 274 14.26 0.25 -1.92
C TYR A 274 14.73 0.29 -0.45
N TYR A 275 14.86 -0.86 0.22
CA TYR A 275 15.43 -0.91 1.57
C TYR A 275 16.91 -0.52 1.60
N GLU A 276 17.67 -1.00 0.62
CA GLU A 276 19.07 -0.60 0.44
C GLU A 276 19.19 0.92 0.29
N ALA A 277 18.32 1.55 -0.51
CA ALA A 277 18.30 3.00 -0.66
C ALA A 277 18.02 3.72 0.68
N ILE A 278 17.02 3.28 1.46
CA ILE A 278 16.73 3.88 2.78
C ILE A 278 17.95 3.81 3.69
N VAL A 279 18.62 2.65 3.78
CA VAL A 279 19.80 2.46 4.63
C VAL A 279 20.97 3.32 4.13
N ASN A 280 21.27 3.26 2.84
CA ASN A 280 22.38 4.03 2.24
C ASN A 280 22.18 5.55 2.41
N TYR A 281 20.96 6.06 2.17
CA TYR A 281 20.65 7.47 2.40
C TYR A 281 20.72 7.84 3.87
N THR A 282 20.30 6.95 4.78
CA THR A 282 20.45 7.18 6.23
C THR A 282 21.92 7.26 6.62
N ILE A 283 22.77 6.35 6.15
CA ILE A 283 24.23 6.37 6.40
C ILE A 283 24.84 7.67 5.86
N ASN A 284 24.56 8.02 4.61
CA ASN A 284 25.07 9.23 3.99
C ASN A 284 24.63 10.49 4.74
N ALA A 285 23.36 10.55 5.18
CA ALA A 285 22.86 11.66 5.99
C ALA A 285 23.55 11.74 7.36
N MET A 286 23.79 10.59 8.00
CA MET A 286 24.54 10.53 9.27
C MET A 286 25.99 11.02 9.12
N LEU A 287 26.65 10.73 7.99
CA LEU A 287 28.01 11.17 7.71
C LEU A 287 28.08 12.65 7.27
N SER A 288 27.05 13.16 6.60
CA SER A 288 27.06 14.51 6.03
C SER A 288 26.69 15.60 7.05
N VAL A 289 25.79 15.33 7.99
CA VAL A 289 25.28 16.36 8.91
C VAL A 289 26.14 16.38 10.16
N ASN A 290 27.05 17.33 10.32
CA ASN A 290 27.72 17.55 11.60
C ASN A 290 26.81 18.42 12.50
N VAL A 291 26.34 17.84 13.60
CA VAL A 291 25.53 18.51 14.63
C VAL A 291 26.45 18.91 15.77
#